data_AF-A0AAD4L6T4-F1
#
_entry.id   AF-A0AAD4L6T4-F1
#
_cell.length_a   1.000
_cell.length_b   1.000
_cell.length_c   1.000
_cell.angle_alpha   90.00
_cell.angle_beta   90.00
_cell.angle_gamma   90.00
#
_symmetry.space_group_name_H-M   'P 1'
#
loop_
_entity.id
_entity.type
_entity.pdbx_description
1 polymer ?
#
loop_
_entity_poly.entity_id
_entity_poly.type
_entity_poly.pdbx_seq_one_letter_code
_entity_poly.pdbx_strand_id
1 'polypeptide(L)'
;MTVDRYPVFTSRNCNWTSVFAMIKQPALLWKAWRPESLGSYPNVRLLWQAWDEGALIEGVGRKPPLRLVDEEWGSQKHWQTSKGRLPSWRPHQNASVRQTWSQFQFFVKRVEQALANGSTASEALQDFESQRGDQSMPKFHKFLQSRKGAKNERPPDTTGTSSQPGPSAACQ
;
A
#
# COMPACT_ATOMS: atom_id res chain seq x y z
N MET A 1 24.64 -32.48 -16.92
CA MET A 1 23.26 -32.14 -16.54
C MET A 1 23.18 -32.17 -15.02
N THR A 2 23.15 -31.02 -14.36
CA THR A 2 22.91 -30.96 -12.91
C THR A 2 21.45 -31.30 -12.69
N VAL A 3 21.16 -32.38 -11.97
CA VAL A 3 19.80 -32.68 -11.51
C VAL A 3 19.42 -31.54 -10.58
N ASP A 4 18.46 -30.71 -10.98
CA ASP A 4 17.94 -29.62 -10.15
C ASP A 4 17.23 -30.24 -8.94
N ARG A 5 17.99 -30.45 -7.86
CA ARG A 5 17.49 -30.97 -6.60
C ARG A 5 16.85 -29.81 -5.85
N TYR A 6 15.57 -29.95 -5.53
CA TYR A 6 14.89 -29.01 -4.64
C TYR A 6 15.65 -28.88 -3.31
N PRO A 7 15.69 -27.68 -2.71
CA PRO A 7 16.32 -27.50 -1.41
C PRO A 7 15.65 -28.39 -0.36
N VAL A 8 16.46 -28.94 0.54
CA VAL A 8 15.97 -29.75 1.66
C VAL A 8 15.58 -28.81 2.79
N PHE A 9 14.29 -28.78 3.10
CA PHE A 9 13.76 -28.06 4.26
C PHE A 9 13.80 -28.94 5.51
N THR A 10 14.22 -28.34 6.62
CA THR A 10 14.39 -28.91 7.95
C THR A 10 13.81 -27.91 8.94
N SER A 11 13.59 -28.32 10.19
CA SER A 11 13.14 -27.42 11.25
C SER A 11 14.05 -26.19 11.44
N ARG A 12 15.32 -26.25 11.04
CA ARG A 12 16.30 -25.15 11.17
C ARG A 12 16.22 -24.10 10.06
N ASN A 13 15.77 -24.48 8.87
CA ASN A 13 15.73 -23.60 7.68
C ASN A 13 14.32 -23.44 7.09
N CYS A 14 13.29 -23.92 7.79
CA CYS A 14 11.88 -23.70 7.45
C CYS A 14 11.38 -22.36 8.05
N ASN A 15 12.05 -21.26 7.69
CA ASN A 15 11.61 -19.89 7.98
C ASN A 15 11.83 -19.02 6.74
N TRP A 16 11.07 -17.93 6.61
CA TRP A 16 11.09 -17.12 5.38
C TRP A 16 12.46 -16.54 5.04
N THR A 17 13.22 -16.09 6.05
CA THR A 17 14.59 -15.59 5.86
C THR A 17 15.50 -16.65 5.20
N SER A 18 15.44 -17.89 5.69
CA SER A 18 16.21 -19.00 5.13
C SER A 18 15.73 -19.38 3.73
N VAL A 19 14.42 -19.39 3.50
CA VAL A 19 13.82 -19.66 2.18
C VAL A 19 14.26 -18.59 1.17
N PHE A 20 14.28 -17.33 1.57
CA PHE A 20 14.66 -16.22 0.69
C PHE A 20 16.11 -16.31 0.23
N ALA A 21 17.02 -16.69 1.13
CA ALA A 21 18.43 -16.91 0.79
C ALA A 21 18.64 -18.01 -0.27
N MET A 22 17.68 -18.93 -0.45
CA MET A 22 17.76 -20.00 -1.45
C MET A 22 17.19 -19.59 -2.82
N ILE A 23 16.49 -18.45 -2.93
CA ILE A 23 15.84 -18.02 -4.17
C ILE A 23 16.84 -17.33 -5.10
N LYS A 24 17.17 -18.00 -6.20
CA LYS A 24 18.11 -17.49 -7.22
C LYS A 24 17.47 -16.57 -8.26
N GLN A 25 16.15 -16.69 -8.47
CA GLN A 25 15.44 -15.94 -9.51
C GLN A 25 14.18 -15.25 -8.95
N PRO A 26 14.34 -14.12 -8.23
CA PRO A 26 13.22 -13.42 -7.61
C PRO A 26 12.12 -13.00 -8.60
N ALA A 27 12.47 -12.72 -9.85
CA ALA A 27 11.51 -12.28 -10.88
C ALA A 27 10.38 -13.31 -11.14
N LEU A 28 10.62 -14.60 -10.88
CA LEU A 28 9.61 -15.65 -11.02
C LEU A 28 8.59 -15.65 -9.88
N LEU A 29 8.92 -15.03 -8.73
CA LEU A 29 8.07 -15.02 -7.54
C LEU A 29 6.76 -14.28 -7.78
N TRP A 30 6.75 -13.26 -8.65
CA TRP A 30 5.52 -12.52 -8.95
C TRP A 30 4.36 -13.44 -9.33
N LYS A 31 4.62 -14.50 -10.11
CA LYS A 31 3.56 -15.43 -10.53
C LYS A 31 2.90 -16.15 -9.35
N ALA A 32 3.66 -16.44 -8.29
CA ALA A 32 3.19 -17.22 -7.14
C ALA A 32 2.74 -16.35 -5.96
N TRP A 33 3.48 -15.27 -5.69
CA TRP A 33 3.38 -14.50 -4.45
C TRP A 33 2.80 -13.11 -4.63
N ARG A 34 2.50 -12.67 -5.86
CA ARG A 34 1.83 -11.37 -6.06
C ARG A 34 0.57 -11.25 -5.20
N PRO A 35 0.23 -10.03 -4.75
CA PRO A 35 -1.10 -9.79 -4.25
C PRO A 35 -2.14 -10.06 -5.33
N GLU A 36 -3.33 -10.44 -4.89
CA GLU A 36 -4.49 -10.54 -5.77
C GLU A 36 -4.92 -9.16 -6.29
N SER A 37 -5.83 -9.16 -7.27
CA SER A 37 -6.46 -7.92 -7.72
C SER A 37 -7.22 -7.26 -6.58
N LEU A 38 -7.37 -5.94 -6.60
CA LEU A 38 -8.07 -5.22 -5.54
C LEU A 38 -9.52 -5.72 -5.35
N GLY A 39 -10.19 -6.14 -6.43
CA GLY A 39 -11.54 -6.69 -6.38
C GLY A 39 -11.65 -8.08 -5.75
N SER A 40 -10.52 -8.79 -5.60
CA SER A 40 -10.47 -10.12 -4.98
C SER A 40 -10.44 -10.04 -3.45
N TYR A 41 -10.10 -8.87 -2.88
CA TYR A 41 -10.14 -8.68 -1.43
C TYR A 41 -11.55 -8.24 -1.01
N PRO A 42 -12.21 -8.97 -0.07
CA PRO A 42 -13.51 -8.57 0.44
C PRO A 42 -13.44 -7.33 1.34
N ASN A 43 -12.28 -7.09 1.98
CA ASN A 43 -12.08 -6.01 2.94
C ASN A 43 -10.59 -5.63 3.06
N VAL A 44 -10.32 -4.50 3.72
CA VAL A 44 -8.96 -3.98 3.96
C VAL A 44 -8.20 -4.90 4.91
N ARG A 45 -8.89 -5.58 5.83
CA ARG A 45 -8.28 -6.54 6.76
C ARG A 45 -7.54 -7.68 6.02
N LEU A 46 -8.17 -8.35 5.06
CA LEU A 46 -7.51 -9.43 4.31
C LEU A 46 -6.37 -8.91 3.42
N LEU A 47 -6.49 -7.68 2.91
CA LEU A 47 -5.40 -7.03 2.18
C LEU A 47 -4.20 -6.79 3.11
N TRP A 48 -4.44 -6.24 4.30
CA TRP A 48 -3.40 -6.01 5.30
C TRP A 48 -2.78 -7.31 5.81
N GLN A 49 -3.59 -8.35 6.01
CA GLN A 49 -3.11 -9.67 6.40
C GLN A 49 -2.16 -10.26 5.35
N ALA A 50 -2.47 -10.09 4.05
CA ALA A 50 -1.56 -10.49 2.98
C ALA A 50 -0.23 -9.72 3.00
N TRP A 51 -0.26 -8.46 3.47
CA TRP A 51 0.95 -7.64 3.65
C TRP A 51 1.81 -8.12 4.82
N ASP A 52 1.23 -8.25 6.01
CA ASP A 52 2.00 -8.39 7.24
C ASP A 52 2.16 -9.84 7.73
N GLU A 53 1.17 -10.69 7.48
CA GLU A 53 1.20 -12.11 7.89
C GLU A 53 1.37 -13.08 6.71
N GLY A 54 1.06 -12.62 5.51
CA GLY A 54 1.00 -13.45 4.30
C GLY A 54 -0.39 -14.04 4.05
N ALA A 55 -0.72 -14.18 2.78
CA ALA A 55 -2.01 -14.69 2.32
C ALA A 55 -2.15 -16.19 2.58
N LEU A 56 -3.32 -16.61 3.06
CA LEU A 56 -3.66 -18.02 3.26
C LEU A 56 -3.94 -18.71 1.92
N ILE A 57 -3.38 -19.90 1.75
CA ILE A 57 -3.70 -20.87 0.71
C ILE A 57 -4.37 -22.04 1.43
N GLU A 58 -5.64 -22.26 1.12
CA GLU A 58 -6.43 -23.34 1.71
C GLU A 58 -5.77 -24.70 1.47
N GLY A 59 -5.70 -25.52 2.53
CA GLY A 59 -5.07 -26.84 2.50
C GLY A 59 -3.53 -26.86 2.41
N VAL A 60 -2.87 -25.70 2.28
CA VAL A 60 -1.40 -25.62 2.14
C VAL A 60 -0.76 -24.83 3.29
N GLY A 61 -1.33 -23.70 3.68
CA GLY A 61 -0.75 -22.79 4.67
C GLY A 61 -0.63 -21.37 4.15
N ARG A 62 0.31 -20.57 4.66
CA ARG A 62 0.45 -19.16 4.25
C ARG A 62 1.62 -18.95 3.29
N LYS A 63 1.43 -18.04 2.34
CA LYS A 63 2.49 -17.39 1.56
C LYS A 63 3.38 -16.54 2.49
N PRO A 64 4.60 -16.14 2.07
CA PRO A 64 5.36 -15.17 2.84
C PRO A 64 4.58 -13.85 2.99
N PRO A 65 4.76 -13.13 4.12
CA PRO A 65 4.35 -11.74 4.22
C PRO A 65 4.93 -10.92 3.06
N LEU A 66 4.08 -10.21 2.34
CA LEU A 66 4.53 -9.37 1.23
C LEU A 66 5.46 -8.25 1.69
N ARG A 67 5.38 -7.82 2.95
CA ARG A 67 6.32 -6.88 3.56
C ARG A 67 7.75 -7.41 3.51
N LEU A 68 7.96 -8.67 3.92
CA LEU A 68 9.28 -9.30 3.90
C LEU A 68 9.80 -9.52 2.48
N VAL A 69 8.91 -9.90 1.55
CA VAL A 69 9.28 -10.05 0.13
C VAL A 69 9.74 -8.71 -0.47
N ASP A 70 9.03 -7.63 -0.15
CA ASP A 70 9.38 -6.29 -0.65
C ASP A 70 10.59 -5.70 0.08
N GLU A 71 10.83 -6.05 1.33
CA GLU A 71 12.05 -5.68 2.05
C GLU A 71 13.28 -6.32 1.38
N GLU A 72 13.21 -7.60 1.04
CA GLU A 72 14.31 -8.36 0.46
C GLU A 72 14.61 -7.97 -1.01
N TRP A 73 13.55 -7.82 -1.84
CA TRP A 73 13.72 -7.66 -3.30
C TRP A 73 12.99 -6.45 -3.89
N GLY A 74 12.42 -5.59 -3.06
CA GLY A 74 11.66 -4.43 -3.49
C GLY A 74 12.52 -3.26 -3.98
N SER A 75 11.88 -2.09 -4.03
CA SER A 75 12.57 -0.86 -4.42
C SER A 75 13.44 -0.37 -3.28
N GLN A 76 14.73 -0.68 -3.31
CA GLN A 76 15.68 -0.19 -2.31
C GLN A 76 16.44 1.03 -2.82
N LYS A 77 16.55 2.06 -1.98
CA LYS A 77 17.46 3.18 -2.26
C LYS A 77 18.85 2.82 -1.77
N HIS A 78 19.85 2.95 -2.63
CA HIS A 78 21.23 2.82 -2.19
C HIS A 78 21.60 4.05 -1.34
N TRP A 79 21.97 3.83 -0.07
CA TRP A 79 22.18 4.89 0.91
C TRP A 79 23.29 5.89 0.51
N GLN A 80 24.32 5.44 -0.23
CA GLN A 80 25.41 6.34 -0.67
C GLN A 80 25.12 7.10 -1.97
N THR A 81 24.31 6.55 -2.87
CA THR A 81 24.19 7.10 -4.24
C THR A 81 22.83 7.69 -4.52
N SER A 82 21.86 7.53 -3.58
CA SER A 82 20.44 7.87 -3.76
C SER A 82 19.78 7.25 -4.99
N LYS A 83 20.49 6.40 -5.76
CA LYS A 83 19.95 5.68 -6.91
C LYS A 83 19.08 4.54 -6.37
N GLY A 84 17.81 4.56 -6.76
CA GLY A 84 16.86 3.50 -6.44
C GLY A 84 17.14 2.28 -7.32
N ARG A 85 17.30 1.11 -6.70
CA ARG A 85 17.20 -0.17 -7.38
C ARG A 85 15.72 -0.46 -7.64
N LEU A 86 15.39 -0.82 -8.87
CA LEU A 86 14.05 -1.30 -9.22
C LEU A 86 13.79 -2.67 -8.56
N PRO A 87 12.53 -3.00 -8.25
CA PRO A 87 12.22 -4.26 -7.60
C PRO A 87 12.59 -5.43 -8.50
N SER A 88 13.34 -6.40 -7.97
CA SER A 88 13.76 -7.58 -8.71
C SER A 88 12.72 -8.70 -8.68
N TRP A 89 11.79 -8.69 -7.72
CA TRP A 89 10.73 -9.71 -7.62
C TRP A 89 9.47 -9.38 -8.43
N ARG A 90 9.36 -8.16 -8.97
CA ARG A 90 8.20 -7.69 -9.74
C ARG A 90 8.62 -7.22 -11.13
N PRO A 91 7.96 -7.66 -12.21
CA PRO A 91 8.19 -7.13 -13.55
C PRO A 91 7.82 -5.64 -13.65
N HIS A 92 8.80 -4.74 -13.47
CA HIS A 92 8.55 -3.30 -13.42
C HIS A 92 8.06 -2.70 -14.75
N GLN A 93 8.39 -3.31 -15.89
CA GLN A 93 7.98 -2.85 -17.21
C GLN A 93 6.52 -3.18 -17.54
N ASN A 94 5.90 -4.11 -16.82
CA ASN A 94 4.52 -4.52 -17.07
C ASN A 94 3.51 -3.57 -16.40
N ALA A 95 2.62 -2.95 -17.19
CA ALA A 95 1.64 -1.98 -16.71
C ALA A 95 0.62 -2.57 -15.72
N SER A 96 0.14 -3.79 -15.96
CA SER A 96 -0.85 -4.43 -15.07
C SER A 96 -0.24 -4.81 -13.72
N VAL A 97 1.04 -5.21 -13.72
CA VAL A 97 1.84 -5.46 -12.51
C VAL A 97 1.97 -4.18 -11.70
N ARG A 98 2.37 -3.08 -12.34
CA ARG A 98 2.47 -1.76 -11.68
C ARG A 98 1.14 -1.31 -11.09
N GLN A 99 0.05 -1.47 -11.85
CA GLN A 99 -1.28 -1.08 -11.41
C GLN A 99 -1.74 -1.91 -10.20
N THR A 100 -1.63 -3.24 -10.28
CA THR A 100 -2.01 -4.15 -9.18
C THR A 100 -1.22 -3.81 -7.91
N TRP A 101 0.10 -3.65 -8.04
CA TRP A 101 0.95 -3.32 -6.92
C TRP A 101 0.64 -1.93 -6.34
N SER A 102 0.42 -0.93 -7.19
CA SER A 102 0.09 0.43 -6.76
C SER A 102 -1.23 0.50 -6.00
N GLN A 103 -2.26 -0.21 -6.47
CA GLN A 103 -3.56 -0.29 -5.78
C GLN A 103 -3.44 -1.01 -4.43
N PHE A 104 -2.69 -2.10 -4.37
CA PHE A 104 -2.42 -2.79 -3.11
C PHE A 104 -1.68 -1.88 -2.11
N GLN A 105 -0.58 -1.26 -2.55
CA GLN A 105 0.23 -0.36 -1.73
C GLN A 105 -0.50 0.90 -1.28
N PHE A 106 -1.53 1.34 -2.00
CA PHE A 106 -2.33 2.49 -1.62
C PHE A 106 -3.00 2.30 -0.24
N PHE A 107 -3.47 1.08 0.04
CA PHE A 107 -4.08 0.75 1.32
C PHE A 107 -3.03 0.46 2.39
N VAL A 108 -2.00 -0.32 2.05
CA VAL A 108 -0.87 -0.60 2.95
C VAL A 108 -0.31 0.68 3.55
N LYS A 109 0.07 1.65 2.70
CA LYS A 109 0.65 2.92 3.17
C LYS A 109 -0.27 3.73 4.07
N ARG A 110 -1.58 3.59 3.89
CA ARG A 110 -2.56 4.30 4.72
C ARG A 110 -2.74 3.65 6.07
N VAL A 111 -2.74 2.32 6.12
CA VAL A 111 -2.71 1.59 7.39
C VAL A 111 -1.41 1.91 8.11
N GLU A 112 -0.25 1.78 7.45
CA GLU A 112 1.05 2.18 8.01
C GLU A 112 1.07 3.62 8.52
N GLN A 113 0.45 4.55 7.80
CA GLN A 113 0.33 5.94 8.26
C GLN A 113 -0.56 6.07 9.51
N ALA A 114 -1.67 5.34 9.59
CA ALA A 114 -2.51 5.33 10.80
C ALA A 114 -1.73 4.76 12.00
N LEU A 115 -0.96 3.69 11.79
CA LEU A 115 -0.07 3.13 12.79
C LEU A 115 0.99 4.13 13.26
N ALA A 116 1.63 4.83 12.32
CA ALA A 116 2.61 5.88 12.64
C ALA A 116 1.98 7.06 13.41
N ASN A 117 0.67 7.29 13.25
CA ASN A 117 -0.08 8.31 13.99
C ASN A 117 -0.59 7.82 15.37
N GLY A 118 -0.22 6.60 15.78
CA GLY A 118 -0.54 6.06 17.10
C GLY A 118 -1.75 5.14 17.16
N SER A 119 -2.44 4.89 16.03
CA SER A 119 -3.51 3.88 15.98
C SER A 119 -2.94 2.47 16.04
N THR A 120 -3.65 1.55 16.70
CA THR A 120 -3.38 0.13 16.54
C THR A 120 -3.83 -0.36 15.15
N ALA A 121 -3.32 -1.50 14.70
CA ALA A 121 -3.76 -2.11 13.46
C ALA A 121 -5.26 -2.45 13.47
N SER A 122 -5.81 -2.89 14.61
CA SER A 122 -7.24 -3.21 14.71
C SER A 122 -8.10 -1.96 14.52
N GLU A 123 -7.75 -0.86 15.19
CA GLU A 123 -8.47 0.42 15.08
C GLU A 123 -8.40 0.97 13.65
N ALA A 124 -7.20 1.03 13.07
CA ALA A 124 -7.02 1.54 11.71
C ALA A 124 -7.84 0.73 10.69
N LEU A 125 -7.84 -0.60 10.80
CA LEU A 125 -8.63 -1.47 9.94
C LEU A 125 -10.14 -1.25 10.15
N GLN A 126 -10.61 -1.14 11.39
CA GLN A 126 -12.01 -0.89 11.70
C GLN A 126 -12.49 0.46 11.15
N ASP A 127 -11.66 1.50 11.23
CA ASP A 127 -11.95 2.82 10.67
C ASP A 127 -12.06 2.77 9.15
N PHE A 128 -11.20 1.99 8.49
CA PHE A 128 -11.29 1.78 7.04
C PHE A 128 -12.56 1.02 6.65
N GLU A 129 -12.93 -0.02 7.40
CA GLU A 129 -14.18 -0.75 7.13
C GLU A 129 -15.42 0.13 7.36
N SER A 130 -15.42 0.95 8.41
CA SER A 130 -16.50 1.89 8.69
C SER A 130 -16.65 2.94 7.58
N GLN A 131 -15.54 3.45 7.05
CA GLN A 131 -15.54 4.38 5.91
C GLN A 131 -15.97 3.71 4.60
N ARG A 132 -15.64 2.42 4.41
CA ARG A 132 -15.97 1.65 3.22
C ARG A 132 -17.48 1.37 3.14
N GLY A 133 -18.10 1.03 4.28
CA GLY A 133 -19.46 0.53 4.31
C GLY A 133 -19.66 -0.65 3.36
N ASP A 134 -20.70 -0.60 2.53
CA ASP A 134 -21.03 -1.66 1.57
C ASP A 134 -20.29 -1.55 0.23
N GLN A 135 -19.36 -0.60 0.09
CA GLN A 135 -18.63 -0.42 -1.16
C GLN A 135 -17.63 -1.56 -1.38
N SER A 136 -17.53 -2.01 -2.63
CA SER A 136 -16.43 -2.91 -3.02
C SER A 136 -15.07 -2.19 -2.91
N MET A 137 -14.00 -2.95 -2.67
CA MET A 137 -12.64 -2.41 -2.56
C MET A 137 -12.25 -1.49 -3.74
N PRO A 138 -12.55 -1.81 -5.02
CA PRO A 138 -12.28 -0.89 -6.14
C PRO A 138 -13.09 0.41 -6.10
N LYS A 139 -14.37 0.37 -5.70
CA LYS A 139 -15.20 1.58 -5.54
C LYS A 139 -14.66 2.45 -4.40
N PHE A 140 -14.34 1.82 -3.28
CA PHE A 140 -13.79 2.49 -2.11
C PHE A 140 -12.44 3.15 -2.41
N HIS A 141 -11.57 2.48 -3.17
CA HIS A 141 -10.31 3.06 -3.63
C HIS A 141 -10.52 4.31 -4.48
N LYS A 142 -11.48 4.31 -5.41
CA LYS A 142 -11.83 5.50 -6.21
C LYS A 142 -12.35 6.65 -5.32
N PHE A 143 -13.21 6.34 -4.35
CA PHE A 143 -13.71 7.30 -3.37
C PHE A 143 -12.59 7.94 -2.54
N LEU A 144 -11.62 7.14 -2.07
CA LEU A 144 -10.47 7.65 -1.33
C LEU A 144 -9.49 8.48 -2.19
N GLN A 145 -9.51 8.29 -3.51
CA GLN A 145 -8.71 9.09 -4.45
C GLN A 145 -9.35 10.46 -4.74
N SER A 146 -10.67 10.52 -4.96
CA SER A 146 -11.37 11.78 -5.25
C SER A 146 -11.30 12.77 -4.08
N ARG A 147 -11.37 12.26 -2.85
CA ARG A 147 -11.24 13.07 -1.63
C ARG A 147 -9.87 13.74 -1.48
N LYS A 148 -8.83 13.22 -2.13
CA LYS A 148 -7.50 13.85 -2.18
C LYS A 148 -7.47 15.09 -3.08
N GLY A 149 -8.32 15.14 -4.11
CA GLY A 149 -8.46 16.30 -5.00
C GLY A 149 -9.23 17.45 -4.37
N ALA A 150 -10.33 17.14 -3.66
CA ALA A 150 -11.20 18.14 -3.04
C ALA A 150 -10.53 18.93 -1.89
N LYS A 151 -9.48 18.37 -1.24
CA LYS A 151 -8.73 19.09 -0.20
C LYS A 151 -7.79 20.18 -0.75
N ASN A 152 -7.66 20.31 -2.07
CA ASN A 152 -6.81 21.29 -2.73
C ASN A 152 -7.59 22.44 -3.39
N GLU A 153 -8.92 22.46 -3.27
CA GLU A 153 -9.74 23.60 -3.71
C GLU A 153 -9.85 24.61 -2.55
N ARG A 154 -9.14 25.73 -2.69
CA ARG A 154 -9.28 26.92 -1.83
C ARG A 154 -10.76 27.37 -1.84
N PRO A 155 -11.34 27.74 -0.68
CA PRO A 155 -12.64 28.40 -0.69
C PRO A 155 -12.53 29.76 -1.42
N PRO A 156 -13.56 30.19 -2.17
CA PRO A 156 -13.56 31.51 -2.80
C PRO A 156 -13.62 32.59 -1.72
N ASP A 157 -12.61 33.46 -1.71
CA ASP A 157 -12.61 34.70 -0.94
C ASP A 157 -13.86 35.51 -1.32
N THR A 158 -14.78 35.68 -0.38
CA THR A 158 -15.85 36.67 -0.49
C THR A 158 -15.69 37.67 0.64
N THR A 159 -14.64 38.50 0.56
CA THR A 159 -14.50 39.69 1.39
C THR A 159 -15.27 40.82 0.71
N GLY A 160 -16.56 40.91 1.02
CA GLY A 160 -17.39 42.07 0.71
C GLY A 160 -17.05 43.22 1.67
N THR A 161 -16.33 44.19 1.13
CA THR A 161 -15.94 45.48 1.71
C THR A 161 -17.05 46.16 2.52
N SER A 162 -16.78 46.41 3.80
CA SER A 162 -17.47 47.38 4.64
C SER A 162 -16.51 48.54 4.90
N SER A 163 -16.79 49.72 4.31
CA SER A 163 -16.11 50.96 4.67
C SER A 163 -17.10 52.14 4.75
N GLN A 164 -16.99 52.81 5.90
CA GLN A 164 -17.74 53.91 6.53
C GLN A 164 -18.23 55.09 5.68
N PRO A 165 -19.23 55.85 6.20
CA PRO A 165 -19.53 57.23 5.76
C PRO A 165 -18.57 58.25 6.39
N GLY A 166 -18.13 59.23 5.60
CA GLY A 166 -17.23 60.31 6.01
C GLY A 166 -17.94 61.49 6.70
N PRO A 167 -17.24 62.28 7.54
CA PRO A 167 -17.78 63.52 8.08
C PRO A 167 -17.46 64.70 7.15
N SER A 168 -18.48 65.48 6.77
CA SER A 168 -18.29 66.80 6.16
C SER A 168 -18.82 67.86 7.09
N ALA A 169 -17.93 68.78 7.47
CA ALA A 169 -18.24 69.97 8.24
C ALA A 169 -18.72 71.12 7.34
N ALA A 170 -19.46 72.04 7.98
CA ALA A 170 -19.63 73.48 7.73
C ALA A 170 -21.03 73.93 7.27
N CYS A 171 -21.72 74.62 8.20
CA CYS A 171 -22.37 75.92 8.00
C CYS A 171 -22.86 76.48 9.34
N GLN A 172 -22.15 77.48 9.86
CA GLN A 172 -22.67 78.76 10.35
C GLN A 172 -21.51 79.75 10.44
#